data_AF-X1T115-F1
#
_entry.id   AF-X1T115-F1
#
_cell.length_a   1.000
_cell.length_b   1.000
_cell.length_c   1.000
_cell.angle_alpha   90.00
_cell.angle_beta   90.00
_cell.angle_gamma   90.00
#
_symmetry.space_group_name_H-M   'P 1'
#
loop_
_entity.id
_entity.type
_entity.pdbx_description
1 polymer ?
#
loop_
_entity_poly.entity_id
_entity_poly.type
_entity_poly.pdbx_seq_one_letter_code
_entity_poly.pdbx_strand_id
1 'polypeptide(L)'
;RLFNEKEGQKYLKEMGIAEEVIEKLPLLGISSIANLLMSIKFAKYFELTKNDVIMTVYTDSMELYQSRLQELNQKNGPYTRDDSICDFYAHLQSQKIDNMLELDYMEKKRIHNLKYFTWIEQQNRELDELNNQWYDEDYWRTIPRLSKDIDELIVEFNEKTGILK
;
A
#
# COMPACT_ATOMS: atom_id res chain seq x y z
N ARG A 1 -12.16 8.66 0.16
CA ARG A 1 -12.79 9.94 -0.25
C ARG A 1 -12.33 11.08 0.64
N LEU A 2 -12.27 10.90 1.97
CA LEU A 2 -11.72 11.85 2.96
C LEU A 2 -10.49 12.68 2.53
N PHE A 3 -9.48 12.05 1.92
CA PHE A 3 -8.25 12.72 1.49
C PHE A 3 -8.36 13.47 0.16
N ASN A 4 -9.33 13.10 -0.66
CA ASN A 4 -9.38 13.42 -2.10
C ASN A 4 -10.57 14.31 -2.47
N GLU A 5 -11.53 14.50 -1.58
CA GLU A 5 -12.68 15.37 -1.80
C GLU A 5 -12.65 16.59 -0.88
N LYS A 6 -13.19 17.71 -1.37
CA LYS A 6 -13.08 19.03 -0.73
C LYS A 6 -13.63 19.07 0.69
N GLU A 7 -14.79 18.46 0.93
CA GLU A 7 -15.38 18.42 2.28
C GLU A 7 -14.51 17.61 3.26
N GLY A 8 -13.85 16.56 2.77
CA GLY A 8 -12.92 15.78 3.57
C GLY A 8 -11.68 16.59 3.96
N GLN A 9 -11.06 17.28 3.01
CA GLN A 9 -9.91 18.16 3.28
C GLN A 9 -10.27 19.31 4.23
N LYS A 10 -11.45 19.92 4.05
CA LYS A 10 -11.97 20.94 4.96
C LYS A 10 -12.14 20.40 6.37
N TYR A 11 -12.72 19.21 6.52
CA TYR A 11 -12.88 18.57 7.82
C TYR A 11 -11.54 18.23 8.48
N LEU A 12 -10.53 17.77 7.72
CA LEU A 12 -9.18 17.55 8.25
C LEU A 12 -8.53 18.85 8.75
N LYS A 13 -8.77 19.97 8.06
CA LYS A 13 -8.34 21.30 8.51
C LYS A 13 -9.05 21.71 9.81
N GLU A 14 -10.35 21.43 9.94
CA GLU A 14 -11.11 21.61 11.20
C GLU A 14 -10.52 20.76 12.35
N MET A 15 -9.97 19.58 12.06
CA MET A 15 -9.29 18.71 13.04
C MET A 15 -7.86 19.17 13.38
N GLY A 16 -7.40 20.31 12.83
CA GLY A 16 -6.09 20.89 13.13
C GLY A 16 -4.92 20.27 12.38
N ILE A 17 -5.17 19.48 11.32
CA ILE A 17 -4.11 18.98 10.45
C ILE A 17 -3.57 20.13 9.60
N ALA A 18 -2.23 20.24 9.52
CA ALA A 18 -1.57 21.29 8.76
C ALA A 18 -1.92 21.24 7.27
N GLU A 19 -2.12 22.41 6.67
CA GLU A 19 -2.50 22.56 5.25
C GLU A 19 -1.47 21.89 4.32
N GLU A 20 -0.18 22.05 4.60
CA GLU A 20 0.92 21.40 3.87
C GLU A 20 0.85 19.87 3.87
N VAL A 21 0.24 19.26 4.89
CA VAL A 21 0.00 17.81 4.95
C VAL A 21 -1.23 17.46 4.13
N ILE A 22 -2.33 18.21 4.29
CA ILE A 22 -3.59 17.98 3.59
C ILE A 22 -3.41 18.04 2.08
N GLU A 23 -2.63 19.00 1.57
CA GLU A 23 -2.32 19.17 0.15
C GLU A 23 -1.59 17.96 -0.45
N LYS A 24 -0.87 17.18 0.38
CA LYS A 24 -0.13 15.98 -0.05
C LYS A 24 -0.96 14.70 0.06
N LEU A 25 -2.09 14.70 0.77
CA LEU A 25 -2.91 13.51 0.95
C LEU A 25 -3.45 12.92 -0.38
N PRO A 26 -3.70 13.69 -1.45
CA PRO A 26 -4.03 13.13 -2.77
C PRO A 26 -2.92 12.29 -3.41
N LEU A 27 -1.66 12.41 -2.94
CA LEU A 27 -0.59 11.52 -3.33
C LEU A 27 -0.78 10.09 -2.80
N LEU A 28 -1.74 9.86 -1.90
CA LEU A 28 -2.07 8.54 -1.39
C LEU A 28 -3.30 7.99 -2.13
N GLY A 29 -3.02 7.06 -3.04
CA GLY A 29 -4.01 6.18 -3.66
C GLY A 29 -4.54 5.11 -2.68
N ILE A 30 -5.32 4.17 -3.21
CA ILE A 30 -6.00 3.16 -2.40
C ILE A 30 -5.00 2.26 -1.66
N SER A 31 -3.91 1.85 -2.33
CA SER A 31 -2.93 0.92 -1.75
C SER A 31 -2.02 1.64 -0.74
N SER A 32 -1.68 2.91 -1.00
CA SER A 32 -0.99 3.80 -0.08
C SER A 32 -1.80 4.03 1.20
N ILE A 33 -3.11 4.23 1.07
CA ILE A 33 -4.01 4.34 2.23
C ILE A 33 -4.03 3.02 3.01
N ALA A 34 -4.03 1.87 2.34
CA ALA A 34 -3.93 0.58 3.02
C ALA A 34 -2.62 0.48 3.84
N ASN A 35 -1.50 0.91 3.28
CA ASN A 35 -0.20 0.95 3.98
C ASN A 35 -0.20 1.92 5.17
N LEU A 36 -0.86 3.08 5.06
CA LEU A 36 -1.08 4.00 6.18
C LEU A 36 -1.89 3.34 7.30
N LEU A 37 -3.02 2.71 6.97
CA LEU A 37 -3.87 2.02 7.95
C LEU A 37 -3.16 0.86 8.62
N MET A 38 -2.36 0.10 7.87
CA MET A 38 -1.49 -0.94 8.40
C MET A 38 -0.42 -0.38 9.34
N SER A 39 0.16 0.78 9.03
CA SER A 39 1.14 1.45 9.89
C SER A 39 0.51 1.87 11.23
N ILE A 40 -0.70 2.44 11.20
CA ILE A 40 -1.46 2.76 12.42
C ILE A 40 -1.77 1.48 13.22
N LYS A 41 -2.20 0.42 12.54
CA LYS A 41 -2.50 -0.87 13.17
C LYS A 41 -1.25 -1.49 13.81
N PHE A 42 -0.12 -1.48 13.12
CA PHE A 42 1.16 -1.97 13.59
C PHE A 42 1.65 -1.19 14.82
N ALA A 43 1.57 0.14 14.76
CA ALA A 43 1.91 1.00 15.90
C ALA A 43 1.10 0.64 17.15
N LYS A 44 -0.21 0.44 16.97
CA LYS A 44 -1.12 0.05 18.06
C LYS A 44 -0.83 -1.36 18.58
N TYR A 45 -0.58 -2.32 17.69
CA TYR A 45 -0.35 -3.72 18.04
C TYR A 45 0.93 -3.90 18.87
N PHE A 46 2.02 -3.24 18.46
CA PHE A 46 3.32 -3.28 19.16
C PHE A 46 3.50 -2.19 20.21
N GLU A 47 2.43 -1.45 20.55
CA GLU A 47 2.43 -0.37 21.55
C GLU A 47 3.56 0.65 21.35
N LEU A 48 3.84 0.99 20.09
CA LEU A 48 4.92 1.90 19.73
C LEU A 48 4.72 3.28 20.34
N THR A 49 5.84 3.91 20.66
CA THR A 49 5.90 5.21 21.32
C THR A 49 6.52 6.27 20.40
N LYS A 50 6.64 7.49 20.91
CA LYS A 50 7.33 8.59 20.22
C LYS A 50 8.82 8.33 19.93
N ASN A 51 9.41 7.28 20.50
CA ASN A 51 10.81 6.89 20.28
C ASN A 51 10.97 5.89 19.14
N ASP A 52 9.85 5.39 18.59
CA ASP A 52 9.83 4.37 17.56
C ASP A 52 9.54 5.00 16.20
N VAL A 53 10.10 4.41 15.13
CA VAL A 53 9.92 4.89 13.76
C VAL A 53 9.29 3.79 12.91
N ILE A 54 8.19 4.12 12.23
CA ILE A 54 7.64 3.28 11.16
C ILE A 54 8.08 3.86 9.82
N MET A 55 8.77 3.04 9.03
CA MET A 55 9.02 3.31 7.62
C MET A 55 7.97 2.57 6.79
N THR A 56 7.28 3.29 5.92
CA THR A 56 6.25 2.75 5.03
C THR A 56 6.39 3.37 3.64
N VAL A 57 5.87 2.68 2.63
CA VAL A 57 5.91 3.13 1.23
C VAL A 57 4.50 3.48 0.78
N TYR A 58 4.31 4.66 0.22
CA TYR A 58 3.08 5.02 -0.48
C TYR A 58 3.25 4.65 -1.96
N THR A 59 2.61 3.54 -2.34
CA THR A 59 2.83 2.80 -3.58
C THR A 59 2.19 3.42 -4.82
N ASP A 60 1.17 4.24 -4.62
CA ASP A 60 0.25 4.73 -5.65
C ASP A 60 -0.35 6.07 -5.24
N SER A 61 -0.70 6.88 -6.23
CA SER A 61 -1.41 8.15 -6.05
C SER A 61 -2.90 8.02 -6.41
N MET A 62 -3.70 8.98 -5.96
CA MET A 62 -5.12 9.05 -6.32
C MET A 62 -5.32 9.33 -7.83
N GLU A 63 -4.30 9.78 -8.56
CA GLU A 63 -4.39 9.98 -10.02
C GLU A 63 -4.75 8.69 -10.77
N LEU A 64 -4.30 7.53 -10.26
CA LEU A 64 -4.60 6.22 -10.84
C LEU A 64 -6.06 5.76 -10.63
N TYR A 65 -6.83 6.41 -9.75
CA TYR A 65 -8.15 5.94 -9.32
C TYR A 65 -9.27 6.96 -9.55
N GLN A 66 -9.09 7.94 -10.43
CA GLN A 66 -10.09 9.00 -10.65
C GLN A 66 -11.48 8.46 -11.03
N SER A 67 -11.53 7.41 -11.86
CA SER A 67 -12.79 6.71 -12.19
C SER A 67 -13.50 6.18 -10.95
N ARG A 68 -12.74 5.70 -9.96
CA ARG A 68 -13.30 5.18 -8.71
C ARG A 68 -14.00 6.25 -7.88
N LEU A 69 -13.49 7.49 -7.87
CA LEU A 69 -14.19 8.60 -7.21
C LEU A 69 -15.48 8.95 -7.92
N GLN A 70 -15.50 8.92 -9.26
CA GLN A 70 -16.72 9.18 -10.04
C GLN A 70 -17.78 8.09 -9.77
N GLU A 71 -17.38 6.81 -9.81
CA GLU A 71 -18.26 5.68 -9.46
C GLU A 71 -18.85 5.81 -8.05
N LEU A 72 -18.01 6.15 -7.06
CA LEU A 72 -18.45 6.32 -5.67
C LEU A 72 -19.40 7.51 -5.52
N ASN A 73 -19.16 8.62 -6.23
CA ASN A 73 -20.07 9.76 -6.25
C ASN A 73 -21.42 9.41 -6.89
N GLN A 74 -21.42 8.65 -7.98
CA GLN A 74 -22.67 8.20 -8.62
C GLN A 74 -23.45 7.24 -7.72
N LYS A 75 -22.76 6.34 -7.02
CA LYS A 75 -23.38 5.31 -6.18
C LYS A 75 -23.87 5.86 -4.84
N ASN A 76 -23.05 6.67 -4.17
CA ASN A 76 -23.29 7.11 -2.79
C ASN A 76 -23.69 8.58 -2.68
N GLY A 77 -23.72 9.31 -3.81
CA GLY A 77 -23.96 10.74 -3.83
C GLY A 77 -22.71 11.59 -3.50
N PRO A 78 -22.89 12.93 -3.49
CA PRO A 78 -21.82 13.86 -3.14
C PRO A 78 -21.23 13.57 -1.77
N TYR A 79 -19.91 13.67 -1.63
CA TYR A 79 -19.25 13.49 -0.33
C TYR A 79 -19.54 14.67 0.59
N THR A 80 -20.08 14.39 1.76
CA THR A 80 -20.51 15.40 2.71
C THR A 80 -19.56 15.55 3.89
N ARG A 81 -19.80 16.58 4.70
CA ARG A 81 -19.14 16.73 6.00
C ARG A 81 -19.41 15.55 6.94
N ASP A 82 -20.63 14.99 6.93
CA ASP A 82 -20.98 13.86 7.79
C ASP A 82 -20.25 12.59 7.36
N ASP A 83 -20.09 12.37 6.05
CA ASP A 83 -19.23 11.30 5.54
C ASP A 83 -17.77 11.49 5.97
N SER A 84 -17.29 12.73 5.97
CA SER A 84 -15.92 13.08 6.40
C SER A 84 -15.68 12.74 7.87
N ILE A 85 -16.65 13.05 8.73
CA ILE A 85 -16.64 12.67 10.15
C ILE A 85 -16.61 11.15 10.28
N CYS A 86 -17.51 10.46 9.56
CA CYS A 86 -17.61 9.01 9.60
C CYS A 86 -16.28 8.35 9.19
N ASP A 87 -15.72 8.70 8.04
CA ASP A 87 -14.49 8.11 7.52
C ASP A 87 -13.30 8.40 8.45
N PHE A 88 -13.18 9.61 8.98
CA PHE A 88 -12.10 9.98 9.89
C PHE A 88 -12.12 9.13 11.17
N TYR A 89 -13.29 8.99 11.79
CA TYR A 89 -13.39 8.24 13.04
C TYR A 89 -13.39 6.73 12.81
N ALA A 90 -14.13 6.23 11.82
CA ALA A 90 -14.29 4.80 11.58
C ALA A 90 -13.01 4.17 11.02
N HIS A 91 -12.31 4.86 10.11
CA HIS A 91 -11.18 4.27 9.40
C HIS A 91 -9.82 4.71 9.94
N LEU A 92 -9.64 5.95 10.40
CA LEU A 92 -8.34 6.40 10.94
C LEU A 92 -8.28 6.22 12.46
N GLN A 93 -9.16 6.88 13.21
CA GLN A 93 -9.07 6.90 14.68
C GLN A 93 -9.36 5.55 15.30
N SER A 94 -10.44 4.90 14.85
CA SER A 94 -10.91 3.61 15.37
C SER A 94 -10.21 2.42 14.73
N GLN A 95 -9.07 2.62 14.06
CA GLN A 95 -8.38 1.53 13.40
C GLN A 95 -7.97 0.48 14.44
N LYS A 96 -8.54 -0.72 14.31
CA LYS A 96 -8.42 -1.80 15.29
C LYS A 96 -7.21 -2.66 14.98
N ILE A 97 -6.76 -3.43 15.96
CA ILE A 97 -5.69 -4.43 15.80
C ILE A 97 -6.22 -5.81 15.37
N ASP A 98 -7.51 -5.90 15.06
CA ASP A 98 -8.14 -7.12 14.55
C ASP A 98 -7.48 -7.56 13.24
N ASN A 99 -7.36 -8.88 13.05
CA ASN A 99 -6.73 -9.48 11.87
C ASN A 99 -5.21 -9.17 11.72
N MET A 100 -4.54 -8.70 12.78
CA MET A 100 -3.07 -8.76 12.85
C MET A 100 -2.67 -10.16 13.34
N LEU A 101 -1.63 -10.73 12.74
CA LEU A 101 -1.08 -12.03 13.12
C LEU A 101 0.44 -11.94 13.20
N GLU A 102 0.98 -12.16 14.40
CA GLU A 102 2.41 -12.48 14.57
C GLU A 102 2.65 -13.90 14.11
N LEU A 103 3.49 -14.06 13.09
CA LEU A 103 3.68 -15.35 12.44
C LEU A 103 4.73 -16.20 13.16
N ASP A 104 4.35 -17.41 13.54
CA ASP A 104 5.31 -18.45 13.89
C ASP A 104 6.01 -19.04 12.64
N TYR A 105 6.88 -20.04 12.85
CA TYR A 105 7.58 -20.70 11.74
C TYR A 105 6.63 -21.39 10.75
N MET A 106 5.61 -22.09 11.26
CA MET A 106 4.66 -22.85 10.44
C MET A 106 3.73 -21.93 9.67
N GLU A 107 3.36 -20.79 10.24
CA GLU A 107 2.54 -19.77 9.60
C GLU A 107 3.31 -19.03 8.50
N LYS A 108 4.58 -18.70 8.74
CA LYS A 108 5.47 -18.21 7.67
C LYS A 108 5.57 -19.24 6.54
N LYS A 109 5.73 -20.53 6.87
CA LYS A 109 5.82 -21.61 5.88
C LYS A 109 4.51 -21.80 5.12
N ARG A 110 3.36 -21.64 5.78
CA ARG A 110 2.04 -21.62 5.14
C ARG A 110 1.96 -20.51 4.10
N ILE A 111 2.34 -19.28 4.45
CA ILE A 111 2.34 -18.15 3.52
C ILE A 111 3.29 -18.39 2.35
N HIS A 112 4.48 -18.94 2.60
CA HIS A 112 5.40 -19.33 1.54
C HIS A 112 4.75 -20.30 0.55
N ASN A 113 4.04 -21.32 1.04
CA ASN A 113 3.38 -22.31 0.19
C ASN A 113 2.19 -21.74 -0.61
N LEU A 114 1.55 -20.64 -0.16
CA LEU A 114 0.49 -19.97 -0.93
C LEU A 114 0.97 -19.47 -2.30
N LYS A 115 2.28 -19.26 -2.45
CA LYS A 115 2.89 -18.85 -3.72
C LYS A 115 2.75 -19.92 -4.79
N TYR A 116 2.60 -21.20 -4.45
CA TYR A 116 2.60 -22.31 -5.41
C TYR A 116 1.68 -22.06 -6.61
N PHE A 117 0.43 -21.67 -6.38
CA PHE A 117 -0.53 -21.43 -7.45
C PHE A 117 -0.08 -20.31 -8.41
N THR A 118 0.39 -19.18 -7.86
CA THR A 118 0.78 -18.03 -8.69
C THR A 118 2.16 -18.18 -9.31
N TRP A 119 3.11 -18.76 -8.59
CA TRP A 119 4.50 -18.90 -9.01
C TRP A 119 4.68 -20.06 -9.99
N ILE A 120 4.14 -21.23 -9.66
CA ILE A 120 4.32 -22.44 -10.45
C ILE A 120 3.24 -22.52 -11.54
N GLU A 121 1.96 -22.57 -11.16
CA GLU A 121 0.90 -22.85 -12.14
C GLU A 121 0.64 -21.70 -13.10
N GLN A 122 0.66 -20.44 -12.62
CA GLN A 122 0.37 -19.29 -13.48
C GLN A 122 1.59 -18.74 -14.21
N GLN A 123 2.76 -18.72 -13.55
CA GLN A 123 3.99 -18.14 -14.12
C GLN A 123 4.94 -19.19 -14.71
N ASN A 124 4.62 -20.48 -14.63
CA ASN A 124 5.47 -21.60 -15.09
C ASN A 124 6.90 -21.54 -14.54
N ARG A 125 7.06 -21.15 -13.27
CA ARG A 125 8.34 -21.20 -12.57
C ARG A 125 8.61 -22.60 -12.05
N GLU A 126 9.88 -22.92 -11.83
CA GLU A 126 10.30 -24.22 -11.31
C GLU A 126 10.05 -24.35 -9.80
N LEU A 127 9.72 -25.56 -9.34
CA LEU A 127 9.48 -25.83 -7.92
C LEU A 127 10.74 -25.56 -7.08
N ASP A 128 11.92 -25.89 -7.62
CA ASP A 128 13.19 -25.65 -6.94
C ASP A 128 13.45 -24.15 -6.73
N GLU A 129 13.02 -23.30 -7.67
CA GLU A 129 13.11 -21.84 -7.49
C GLU A 129 12.23 -21.37 -6.33
N LEU A 130 11.01 -21.90 -6.21
CA LEU A 130 10.15 -21.60 -5.08
C LEU A 130 10.78 -22.09 -3.77
N ASN A 131 11.33 -23.31 -3.71
CA ASN A 131 12.00 -23.81 -2.51
C ASN A 131 13.22 -22.96 -2.12
N ASN A 132 13.99 -22.48 -3.10
CA ASN A 132 15.15 -21.61 -2.85
C ASN A 132 14.74 -20.29 -2.19
N GLN A 133 13.56 -19.73 -2.48
CA GLN A 133 13.06 -18.56 -1.75
C GLN A 133 12.92 -18.77 -0.23
N TRP A 134 12.89 -20.03 0.24
CA TRP A 134 12.82 -20.38 1.65
C TRP A 134 14.14 -20.90 2.22
N TYR A 135 14.85 -21.77 1.49
CA TYR A 135 16.03 -22.47 2.01
C TYR A 135 17.36 -21.83 1.61
N ASP A 136 17.41 -21.01 0.57
CA ASP A 136 18.60 -20.26 0.18
C ASP A 136 18.60 -18.89 0.88
N GLU A 137 19.51 -18.73 1.85
CA GLU A 137 19.65 -17.52 2.65
C GLU A 137 20.07 -16.29 1.82
N ASP A 138 20.69 -16.51 0.66
CA ASP A 138 21.16 -15.45 -0.23
C ASP A 138 20.16 -15.11 -1.33
N TYR A 139 19.11 -15.91 -1.53
CA TYR A 139 18.12 -15.72 -2.60
C TYR A 139 17.60 -14.28 -2.64
N TRP A 140 17.07 -13.79 -1.52
CA TRP A 140 16.53 -12.42 -1.44
C TRP A 140 17.60 -11.33 -1.34
N ARG A 141 18.80 -11.66 -0.85
CA ARG A 141 19.92 -10.69 -0.70
C ARG A 141 20.54 -10.31 -2.03
N THR A 142 20.41 -11.17 -3.03
CA THR A 142 20.97 -10.95 -4.37
C THR A 142 20.09 -10.05 -5.23
N ILE A 143 18.77 -10.07 -5.05
CA ILE A 143 17.80 -9.34 -5.88
C ILE A 143 18.10 -7.82 -5.97
N PRO A 144 18.37 -7.09 -4.88
CA PRO A 144 18.66 -5.66 -4.98
C PRO A 144 19.88 -5.33 -5.84
N ARG A 145 20.80 -6.28 -6.05
CA ARG A 145 22.00 -6.09 -6.89
C ARG A 145 21.65 -5.99 -8.38
N LEU A 146 20.47 -6.49 -8.77
CA LEU A 146 19.98 -6.45 -10.14
C LEU A 146 19.33 -5.12 -10.50
N SER A 147 19.21 -4.16 -9.58
CA SER A 147 18.47 -2.91 -9.83
C SER A 147 18.99 -2.16 -11.04
N LYS A 148 20.32 -2.06 -11.19
CA LYS A 148 20.94 -1.36 -12.32
C LYS A 148 20.65 -2.06 -13.66
N ASP A 149 20.75 -3.38 -13.69
CA ASP A 149 20.49 -4.17 -14.89
C ASP A 149 19.01 -4.07 -15.29
N ILE A 150 18.11 -4.07 -14.30
CA ILE A 150 16.68 -3.84 -14.51
C ILE A 150 16.42 -2.43 -15.07
N ASP A 151 17.09 -1.40 -14.55
CA ASP A 151 16.96 -0.04 -15.04
C ASP A 151 17.39 0.07 -16.53
N GLU A 152 18.50 -0.56 -16.90
CA GLU A 152 18.96 -0.63 -18.29
C GLU A 152 17.94 -1.32 -19.20
N LEU A 153 17.35 -2.44 -18.75
CA LEU A 153 16.29 -3.14 -19.49
C LEU A 153 15.00 -2.32 -19.62
N ILE A 154 14.63 -1.53 -18.60
CA ILE A 154 13.47 -0.65 -18.65
C ILE A 154 13.68 0.44 -19.71
N VAL A 155 14.88 1.05 -19.77
CA VAL A 155 15.21 2.05 -20.78
C VAL A 155 15.12 1.45 -22.18
N GLU A 156 15.75 0.29 -22.41
CA GLU A 156 15.70 -0.40 -23.71
C GLU A 156 14.27 -0.74 -24.12
N PHE A 157 13.45 -1.23 -23.18
CA PHE A 157 12.03 -1.51 -23.42
C PHE A 157 11.29 -0.24 -23.85
N ASN A 158 11.45 0.86 -23.12
CA ASN A 158 10.79 2.12 -23.41
C ASN A 158 11.19 2.68 -24.79
N GLU A 159 12.48 2.57 -25.16
CA GLU A 159 12.95 2.94 -26.51
C GLU A 159 12.27 2.13 -27.61
N LYS A 160 12.09 0.81 -27.39
CA LYS A 160 11.38 -0.07 -28.33
C LYS A 160 9.89 0.24 -28.46
N THR A 161 9.25 0.72 -27.39
CA THR A 161 7.82 1.10 -27.44
C THR A 161 7.55 2.35 -28.29
N GLY A 162 8.56 3.20 -28.49
CA GLY A 162 8.41 4.46 -29.23
C GLY A 162 7.59 5.55 -28.50
N ILE A 163 7.15 5.30 -27.26
CA ILE A 163 6.31 6.22 -26.47
C ILE A 163 7.10 7.45 -25.97
N LEU A 164 8.43 7.34 -25.89
CA LEU A 164 9.32 8.41 -25.43
C LEU A 164 9.90 9.28 -26.58
N LYS A 165 9.42 9.13 -27.82
CA LYS A 165 9.80 9.97 -28.97
C LYS A 165 8.65 10.88 -29.41
#